data_AF-A0A967LG55-F1
#
_entry.id   AF-A0A967LG55-F1
#
_cell.length_a   1.000
_cell.length_b   1.000
_cell.length_c   1.000
_cell.angle_alpha   90.00
_cell.angle_beta   90.00
_cell.angle_gamma   90.00
#
_symmetry.space_group_name_H-M   'P 1'
#
loop_
_entity.id
_entity.type
_entity.pdbx_description
1 polymer ?
#
loop_
_entity_poly.entity_id
_entity_poly.type
_entity_poly.pdbx_seq_one_letter_code
_entity_poly.pdbx_strand_id
1 'polypeptide(L)' 'DFEPYVLDTPVTLDLTYKNYRPSQVAALMPGIERTDAHSIRYVGEDIVQVAHV' A
#
# COMPACT_ATOMS: atom_id res chain seq x y z
N ASP A 1 27.44 -4.18 13.06
CA ASP A 1 26.36 -4.06 14.06
C ASP A 1 25.01 -4.11 13.39
N PHE A 2 23.94 -4.41 14.12
CA PHE A 2 22.57 -4.42 13.59
C PHE A 2 21.96 -3.04 13.80
N GLU A 3 21.60 -2.37 12.72
CA GLU A 3 21.00 -1.03 12.73
C GLU A 3 19.57 -1.08 12.16
N PRO A 4 18.66 -0.21 12.62
CA PRO A 4 17.30 -0.14 12.09
C PRO A 4 17.28 0.22 10.62
N TYR A 5 16.39 -0.42 9.87
CA TYR A 5 16.10 -0.01 8.50
C TYR A 5 15.12 1.18 8.52
N VAL A 6 15.52 2.30 7.91
CA VAL A 6 14.73 3.53 7.82
C VAL A 6 14.24 3.70 6.38
N LEU A 7 12.94 3.89 6.23
CA LEU A 7 12.30 4.17 4.94
C LEU A 7 12.27 5.67 4.66
N ASP A 8 12.48 6.04 3.41
CA ASP A 8 12.26 7.41 2.94
C ASP A 8 10.75 7.72 2.88
N THR A 9 10.40 8.97 3.17
CA THR A 9 9.01 9.46 3.13
C THR A 9 8.80 10.40 1.95
N PRO A 10 7.62 10.37 1.29
CA PRO A 10 6.47 9.51 1.56
C PRO A 10 6.71 8.04 1.14
N VAL A 11 6.05 7.11 1.84
CA VAL A 11 6.18 5.67 1.60
C VAL A 11 5.15 5.23 0.56
N THR A 12 5.61 4.53 -0.48
CA THR A 12 4.74 3.90 -1.48
C THR A 12 4.55 2.42 -1.17
N LEU A 13 3.30 2.00 -0.99
CA LEU A 13 2.90 0.60 -0.85
C LEU A 13 2.31 0.11 -2.18
N ASP A 14 2.95 -0.87 -2.79
CA ASP A 14 2.40 -1.66 -3.89
C ASP A 14 2.01 -3.05 -3.38
N LEU A 15 0.71 -3.36 -3.42
CA LEU A 15 0.16 -4.60 -2.88
C LEU A 15 -0.58 -5.39 -3.95
N THR A 16 -0.21 -6.66 -4.12
CA THR A 16 -0.90 -7.60 -5.02
C THR A 16 -1.66 -8.65 -4.22
N TYR A 17 -2.96 -8.71 -4.41
CA TYR A 17 -3.83 -9.71 -3.79
C TYR A 17 -3.91 -10.98 -4.63
N LYS A 18 -3.93 -12.14 -3.97
CA LYS A 18 -4.16 -13.43 -4.62
C LYS A 18 -5.48 -13.49 -5.41
N ASN A 19 -6.49 -12.76 -4.95
CA ASN A 19 -7.84 -12.75 -5.54
C ASN A 19 -8.19 -11.33 -6.03
N TYR A 20 -9.10 -11.25 -7.00
CA TYR A 20 -9.50 -9.98 -7.64
C TYR A 20 -10.39 -9.09 -6.73
N ARG A 21 -11.32 -9.70 -5.98
CA ARG A 21 -12.29 -8.95 -5.14
C ARG A 21 -11.64 -8.02 -4.11
N PRO A 22 -10.60 -8.44 -3.37
CA PRO A 22 -9.90 -7.55 -2.43
C PRO A 22 -9.40 -6.24 -3.06
N SER A 23 -8.80 -6.28 -4.26
CA SER A 23 -8.32 -5.06 -4.93
C SER A 23 -9.46 -4.09 -5.26
N GLN A 24 -10.63 -4.62 -5.63
CA GLN A 24 -11.81 -3.81 -5.92
C GLN A 24 -12.37 -3.14 -4.67
N VAL A 25 -12.43 -3.86 -3.55
CA VAL A 25 -12.94 -3.32 -2.27
C VAL A 25 -11.97 -2.28 -1.73
N ALA A 26 -10.66 -2.54 -1.76
CA ALA A 26 -9.65 -1.59 -1.30
C ALA A 26 -9.68 -0.29 -2.11
N ALA A 27 -9.93 -0.37 -3.43
CA ALA A 27 -10.05 0.80 -4.31
C ALA A 27 -11.26 1.71 -4.02
N LEU A 28 -12.16 1.32 -3.10
CA LEU A 28 -13.22 2.20 -2.61
C LEU A 28 -12.73 3.18 -1.54
N MET A 29 -11.57 2.91 -0.93
CA MET A 29 -11.01 3.77 0.11
C MET A 29 -10.29 4.98 -0.53
N PRO A 30 -10.45 6.19 0.04
CA PRO A 30 -9.77 7.39 -0.45
C PRO A 30 -8.24 7.22 -0.51
N GLY A 31 -7.64 7.69 -1.60
CA GLY A 31 -6.18 7.68 -1.78
C GLY A 31 -5.59 6.36 -2.28
N ILE A 32 -6.41 5.32 -2.45
CA ILE A 32 -5.96 4.06 -3.06
C ILE A 32 -6.21 4.07 -4.56
N GLU A 33 -5.13 3.84 -5.33
CA GLU A 33 -5.19 3.61 -6.76
C GLU A 33 -5.22 2.11 -7.03
N ARG A 34 -6.09 1.67 -7.94
CA ARG A 34 -6.09 0.29 -8.44
C ARG A 34 -5.27 0.19 -9.72
N THR A 35 -4.04 -0.30 -9.58
CA THR A 35 -3.05 -0.34 -10.66
C THR A 35 -3.23 -1.53 -11.60
N ASP A 36 -3.86 -2.61 -11.14
CA ASP A 36 -4.22 -3.78 -11.96
C ASP A 36 -5.47 -4.49 -11.40
N ALA A 37 -5.92 -5.53 -12.11
CA ALA A 37 -6.92 -6.49 -11.70
C ALA A 37 -6.74 -6.96 -10.25
N HIS A 38 -5.50 -7.21 -9.83
CA HIS A 38 -5.15 -7.78 -8.53
C HIS A 38 -4.37 -6.83 -7.63
N SER A 39 -4.00 -5.64 -8.11
CA SER A 39 -2.99 -4.81 -7.46
C SER A 39 -3.52 -3.42 -7.15
N ILE A 40 -3.05 -2.88 -6.03
CA ILE A 40 -3.31 -1.52 -5.59
C ILE A 40 -2.00 -0.79 -5.30
N ARG A 41 -2.08 0.53 -5.29
CA ARG A 41 -1.05 1.45 -4.80
C ARG A 41 -1.64 2.39 -3.78
N TYR A 42 -0.88 2.65 -2.72
CA TYR A 42 -1.15 3.68 -1.74
C TYR A 42 0.12 4.46 -1.42
N VAL A 43 0.03 5.79 -1.32
CA VAL A 43 1.14 6.66 -0.93
C VAL A 43 0.81 7.27 0.42
N GLY A 44 1.53 6.84 1.46
CA GLY A 44 1.39 7.32 2.84
C GLY A 44 2.53 8.22 3.26
N GLU A 45 2.29 9.06 4.26
CA GLU A 45 3.26 9.97 4.86
C GLU A 45 4.36 9.22 5.60
N ASP A 46 4.03 8.07 6.20
CA ASP A 46 4.97 7.23 6.95
C ASP A 46 4.60 5.74 6.92
N ILE A 47 5.45 4.91 7.55
CA ILE A 47 5.26 3.46 7.63
C ILE A 47 4.03 3.06 8.46
N VAL A 48 3.62 3.89 9.42
CA VAL A 48 2.46 3.62 10.27
C VAL A 48 1.19 3.76 9.46
N GLN A 49 1.10 4.78 8.61
CA GLN A 49 -0.07 5.00 7.75
C GLN A 49 -0.25 3.88 6.73
N VAL A 50 0.81 3.47 6.03
CA VAL A 50 0.72 2.39 5.03
C VAL A 50 0.40 1.03 5.66
N ALA A 51 0.68 0.81 6.94
CA ALA A 51 0.38 -0.44 7.66
C ALA A 51 -1.12 -0.61 8.01
N HIS A 52 -1.93 0.44 7.84
CA HIS A 52 -3.39 0.40 8.06
C HIS A 52 -4.21 0.15 6.78
N VAL A 53 -3.53 -0.06 5.65
CA VAL A 53 -4.14 -0.42 4.34
C VAL A 53 -4.37 -1.92 4.25
#